data_AF-B3PCE6-F1
#
_entry.id   AF-B3PCE6-F1
#
_cell.length_a   1.000
_cell.length_b   1.000
_cell.length_c   1.000
_cell.angle_alpha   90.00
_cell.angle_beta   90.00
_cell.angle_gamma   90.00
#
_symmetry.space_group_name_H-M   'P 1'
#
loop_
_entity.id
_entity.type
_entity.pdbx_description
1 polymer ?
#
loop_
_entity_poly.entity_id
_entity_poly.type
_entity_poly.pdbx_seq_one_letter_code
_entity_poly.pdbx_strand_id
1 'polypeptide(L)'
;MKSTFAINNLLIQSLFFLLMLFSIGSAAQQAEQSFTTAYRYDLKGRVTGIIKSDPDGSGPLRLAAIRNTYHTNGLLASVETGELSVWLNEYYRPADWGSFFTITVTKGYEYDNFGRKTKEYIRGANGIIESLIQISYNSQGLVFCKAVRMNKNAYSSLPASACTQSALGSEGPDRITRYTYDTLDQITQEERGIGTTLTQVYGKHLTNSTLPTIPFFN
;
A
#
# COMPACT_ATOMS: atom_id res chain seq x y z
N MET A 1 -71.01 -17.74 -39.40
CA MET A 1 -70.40 -16.91 -38.35
C MET A 1 -68.88 -16.95 -38.50
N LYS A 2 -68.27 -15.92 -39.10
CA LYS A 2 -66.81 -15.71 -39.10
C LYS A 2 -66.56 -14.34 -38.48
N SER A 3 -66.24 -14.32 -37.19
CA SER A 3 -65.81 -13.10 -36.49
C SER A 3 -64.37 -12.81 -36.91
N THR A 4 -64.15 -11.70 -37.60
CA THR A 4 -62.81 -11.24 -37.99
C THR A 4 -62.39 -10.18 -36.99
N PHE A 5 -61.43 -10.51 -36.13
CA PHE A 5 -60.82 -9.55 -35.20
C PHE A 5 -59.94 -8.58 -36.00
N ALA A 6 -60.39 -7.33 -36.16
CA ALA A 6 -59.56 -6.25 -36.69
C ALA A 6 -58.71 -5.70 -35.54
N ILE A 7 -57.46 -6.18 -35.44
CA ILE A 7 -56.49 -5.62 -34.50
C ILE A 7 -56.04 -4.27 -35.06
N ASN A 8 -56.27 -3.20 -34.29
CA ASN A 8 -56.10 -1.82 -34.72
C ASN A 8 -54.59 -1.48 -34.84
N ASN A 9 -54.14 -1.07 -36.02
CA ASN A 9 -52.72 -0.86 -36.34
C ASN A 9 -52.06 0.23 -35.47
N LEU A 10 -52.86 1.19 -34.95
CA LEU A 10 -52.40 2.22 -34.01
C LEU A 10 -52.01 1.66 -32.62
N LEU A 11 -52.69 0.62 -32.15
CA LEU A 11 -52.38 -0.03 -30.86
C LEU A 11 -51.06 -0.81 -30.94
N ILE A 12 -50.77 -1.41 -32.09
CA ILE A 12 -49.52 -2.16 -32.33
C ILE A 12 -48.32 -1.19 -32.40
N GLN A 13 -48.46 -0.05 -33.09
CA GLN A 13 -47.38 0.94 -33.18
C GLN A 13 -47.08 1.64 -31.84
N SER A 14 -48.11 1.88 -31.02
CA SER A 14 -47.93 2.47 -29.68
C SER A 14 -47.23 1.52 -28.70
N LEU A 15 -47.51 0.21 -28.80
CA LEU A 15 -46.85 -0.82 -28.00
C LEU A 15 -45.38 -1.01 -28.43
N PHE A 16 -45.08 -0.89 -29.72
CA PHE A 16 -43.71 -1.00 -30.26
C PHE A 16 -42.83 0.21 -29.87
N PHE A 17 -43.39 1.41 -29.81
CA PHE A 17 -42.66 2.62 -29.38
C PHE A 17 -42.40 2.64 -27.87
N LEU A 18 -43.31 2.08 -27.06
CA LEU A 18 -43.13 1.94 -25.61
C LEU A 18 -42.04 0.89 -25.26
N LEU A 19 -41.89 -0.16 -26.07
CA LEU A 19 -40.85 -1.19 -25.91
C LEU A 19 -39.43 -0.70 -26.25
N MET A 20 -39.28 0.28 -27.16
CA MET A 20 -37.98 0.85 -27.55
C MET A 20 -37.41 1.86 -26.52
N LEU A 21 -38.25 2.43 -25.65
CA LEU A 21 -37.82 3.38 -24.61
C LEU A 21 -37.22 2.72 -23.36
N PHE A 22 -37.33 1.39 -23.23
CA PHE A 22 -36.68 0.60 -22.18
C PHE A 22 -35.34 0.04 -22.65
N SER A 23 -34.44 0.91 -23.11
CA SER A 23 -33.02 0.55 -23.19
C SER A 23 -32.47 0.55 -21.76
N ILE A 24 -32.71 -0.52 -21.02
CA ILE A 24 -32.07 -0.74 -19.73
C ILE A 24 -30.58 -0.89 -20.02
N GLY A 25 -29.76 0.08 -19.64
CA GLY A 25 -28.32 -0.08 -19.70
C GLY A 25 -27.95 -1.29 -18.82
N SER A 26 -27.50 -2.39 -19.43
CA SER A 26 -26.93 -3.50 -18.67
C SER A 26 -25.60 -3.03 -18.06
N ALA A 27 -25.63 -2.57 -16.82
CA ALA A 27 -24.45 -2.55 -16.01
C ALA A 27 -24.15 -3.99 -15.57
N ALA A 28 -22.97 -4.49 -15.88
CA ALA A 28 -22.51 -5.79 -15.40
C ALA A 28 -22.16 -5.67 -13.90
N GLN A 29 -23.18 -5.81 -13.04
CA GLN A 29 -23.00 -5.74 -11.60
C GLN A 29 -22.17 -6.93 -11.12
N GLN A 30 -20.97 -6.68 -10.61
CA GLN A 30 -20.15 -7.76 -10.06
C GLN A 30 -20.78 -8.29 -8.77
N ALA A 31 -21.18 -9.57 -8.77
CA ALA A 31 -21.69 -10.27 -7.60
C ALA A 31 -20.59 -11.13 -6.94
N GLU A 32 -20.79 -11.47 -5.67
CA GLU A 32 -19.94 -12.42 -4.97
C GLU A 32 -20.10 -13.82 -5.58
N GLN A 33 -18.97 -14.48 -5.86
CA GLN A 33 -18.91 -15.91 -6.13
C GLN A 33 -17.65 -16.52 -5.52
N SER A 34 -17.70 -17.82 -5.23
CA SER A 34 -16.52 -18.56 -4.77
C SER A 34 -15.34 -18.35 -5.73
N PHE A 35 -14.15 -18.17 -5.15
CA PHE A 35 -12.89 -17.96 -5.89
C PHE A 35 -12.86 -16.67 -6.73
N THR A 36 -13.81 -15.75 -6.56
CA THR A 36 -13.79 -14.45 -7.23
C THR A 36 -12.90 -13.48 -6.47
N THR A 37 -12.05 -12.76 -7.21
CA THR A 37 -11.31 -11.60 -6.69
C THR A 37 -11.70 -10.37 -7.49
N ALA A 38 -12.20 -9.34 -6.81
CA ALA A 38 -12.49 -8.05 -7.41
C ALA A 38 -11.30 -7.12 -7.24
N TYR A 39 -10.85 -6.51 -8.35
CA TYR A 39 -9.91 -5.39 -8.33
C TYR A 39 -10.66 -4.11 -8.69
N ARG A 40 -10.39 -3.04 -7.94
CA ARG A 40 -10.94 -1.70 -8.16
C ARG A 40 -9.80 -0.78 -8.56
N TYR A 41 -10.02 0.05 -9.57
CA TYR A 41 -9.02 0.95 -10.12
C TYR A 41 -9.52 2.39 -10.09
N ASP A 42 -8.61 3.34 -9.95
CA ASP A 42 -8.92 4.74 -10.25
C ASP A 42 -8.76 5.07 -11.74
N LEU A 43 -9.07 6.31 -12.12
CA LEU A 43 -8.95 6.79 -13.51
C LEU A 43 -7.51 6.77 -14.06
N LYS A 44 -6.50 6.60 -13.20
CA LYS A 44 -5.08 6.47 -13.58
C LYS A 44 -4.64 5.01 -13.70
N GLY A 45 -5.58 4.05 -13.56
CA GLY A 45 -5.29 2.62 -13.63
C GLY A 45 -4.59 2.05 -12.39
N ARG A 46 -4.60 2.76 -11.25
CA ARG A 46 -3.99 2.29 -10.00
C ARG A 46 -5.00 1.52 -9.17
N VAL A 47 -4.58 0.40 -8.57
CA VAL A 47 -5.46 -0.42 -7.72
C VAL A 47 -5.82 0.33 -6.45
N THR A 48 -7.09 0.67 -6.26
CA THR A 48 -7.63 1.33 -5.06
C THR A 48 -8.30 0.36 -4.09
N GLY A 49 -8.69 -0.83 -4.55
CA GLY A 49 -9.35 -1.83 -3.73
C GLY A 49 -9.16 -3.24 -4.26
N ILE A 50 -9.10 -4.21 -3.35
CA ILE A 50 -9.14 -5.63 -3.65
C ILE A 50 -10.16 -6.25 -2.70
N ILE A 51 -11.07 -7.09 -3.22
CA ILE A 51 -12.03 -7.86 -2.44
C ILE A 51 -11.88 -9.32 -2.84
N LYS A 52 -11.64 -10.20 -1.87
CA LYS A 52 -11.63 -11.66 -2.09
C LYS A 52 -12.99 -12.26 -1.72
N SER A 53 -13.33 -13.38 -2.32
CA SER A 53 -14.51 -14.19 -1.96
C SER A 53 -14.47 -14.63 -0.50
N ASP A 54 -15.65 -14.93 0.07
CA ASP A 54 -15.76 -15.44 1.42
C ASP A 54 -14.99 -16.77 1.57
N PRO A 55 -14.05 -16.88 2.53
CA PRO A 55 -13.23 -18.07 2.69
C PRO A 55 -13.95 -19.24 3.39
N ASP A 56 -15.03 -19.00 4.14
CA ASP A 56 -15.68 -20.03 4.98
C ASP A 56 -17.23 -20.03 4.92
N GLY A 57 -17.82 -19.16 4.12
CA GLY A 57 -19.24 -19.12 3.76
C GLY A 57 -20.13 -18.60 4.90
N SER A 58 -20.55 -19.48 5.81
CA SER A 58 -21.36 -19.08 6.98
C SER A 58 -20.53 -18.99 8.26
N GLY A 59 -19.20 -19.14 8.16
CA GLY A 59 -18.29 -19.01 9.28
C GLY A 59 -18.09 -17.56 9.72
N PRO A 60 -17.20 -17.36 10.70
CA PRO A 60 -16.97 -16.05 11.28
C PRO A 60 -16.13 -15.11 10.42
N LEU A 61 -15.32 -15.63 9.49
CA LEU A 61 -14.48 -14.79 8.64
C LEU A 61 -15.31 -14.14 7.55
N ARG A 62 -15.04 -12.87 7.24
CA ARG A 62 -15.72 -12.16 6.16
C ARG A 62 -14.80 -11.96 4.96
N LEU A 63 -15.26 -11.18 3.99
CA LEU A 63 -14.57 -10.93 2.74
C LEU A 63 -13.26 -10.17 2.98
N ALA A 64 -12.14 -10.86 2.87
CA ALA A 64 -10.83 -10.22 3.01
C ALA A 64 -10.68 -9.10 1.97
N ALA A 65 -10.36 -7.91 2.43
CA ALA A 65 -10.30 -6.71 1.61
C ALA A 65 -9.05 -5.87 1.88
N ILE A 66 -8.57 -5.23 0.82
CA ILE A 66 -7.47 -4.27 0.86
C ILE A 66 -7.97 -2.97 0.24
N ARG A 67 -7.70 -1.83 0.90
CA ARG A 67 -7.92 -0.49 0.37
C ARG A 67 -6.61 0.27 0.27
N ASN A 68 -6.31 0.75 -0.93
CA ASN A 68 -5.14 1.57 -1.19
C ASN A 68 -5.57 3.03 -1.37
N THR A 69 -4.97 3.92 -0.59
CA THR A 69 -5.16 5.36 -0.75
C THR A 69 -3.90 5.97 -1.34
N TYR A 70 -4.04 6.85 -2.32
CA TYR A 70 -2.92 7.55 -2.95
C TYR A 70 -3.00 9.05 -2.71
N HIS A 71 -1.85 9.68 -2.54
CA HIS A 71 -1.71 11.13 -2.57
C HIS A 71 -2.06 11.69 -3.96
N THR A 72 -2.34 12.99 -4.01
CA THR A 72 -2.64 13.73 -5.25
C THR A 72 -1.53 13.62 -6.29
N ASN A 73 -0.27 13.59 -5.84
CA ASN A 73 0.93 13.46 -6.67
C ASN A 73 1.17 12.05 -7.24
N GLY A 74 0.37 11.05 -6.86
CA GLY A 74 0.50 9.70 -7.39
C GLY A 74 0.97 8.64 -6.40
N LEU A 75 1.64 9.05 -5.32
CA LEU A 75 2.32 8.14 -4.38
C LEU A 75 1.33 7.43 -3.46
N LEU A 76 1.64 6.19 -3.09
CA LEU A 76 0.80 5.38 -2.20
C LEU A 76 0.87 5.93 -0.77
N ALA A 77 -0.23 6.47 -0.25
CA ALA A 77 -0.31 7.04 1.09
C ALA A 77 -0.51 5.97 2.16
N SER A 78 -1.41 5.02 1.90
CA SER A 78 -1.71 3.93 2.82
C SER A 78 -2.22 2.67 2.13
N VAL A 79 -1.99 1.55 2.80
CA VAL A 79 -2.61 0.25 2.53
C VAL A 79 -3.34 -0.17 3.80
N GLU A 80 -4.65 -0.28 3.71
CA GLU A 80 -5.51 -0.76 4.79
C GLU A 80 -5.95 -2.18 4.46
N THR A 81 -5.70 -3.11 5.38
CA THR A 81 -6.10 -4.51 5.27
C THR A 81 -7.12 -4.82 6.34
N GLY A 82 -8.17 -5.55 5.95
CA GLY A 82 -9.27 -5.88 6.85
C GLY A 82 -10.30 -6.76 6.16
N GLU A 83 -11.55 -6.62 6.58
CA GLU A 83 -12.66 -7.42 6.08
C GLU A 83 -13.87 -6.53 5.74
N LEU A 84 -14.54 -6.86 4.63
CA LEU A 84 -15.82 -6.30 4.26
C LEU A 84 -16.96 -7.20 4.78
N SER A 85 -17.93 -6.61 5.46
CA SER A 85 -19.10 -7.35 5.99
C SER A 85 -20.08 -7.83 4.91
N VAL A 86 -19.99 -7.26 3.70
CA VAL A 86 -20.83 -7.60 2.54
C VAL A 86 -20.07 -7.33 1.25
N TRP A 87 -20.40 -8.07 0.18
CA TRP A 87 -19.83 -7.83 -1.14
C TRP A 87 -20.30 -6.49 -1.71
N LEU A 88 -19.35 -5.61 -2.01
CA LEU A 88 -19.60 -4.31 -2.60
C LEU A 88 -19.25 -4.33 -4.10
N ASN A 89 -20.26 -4.11 -4.93
CA ASN A 89 -20.11 -3.99 -6.39
C ASN A 89 -19.30 -2.73 -6.77
N GLU A 90 -19.10 -2.52 -8.06
CA GLU A 90 -18.29 -1.44 -8.62
C GLU A 90 -18.86 -0.02 -8.43
N TYR A 91 -20.13 0.12 -8.05
CA TYR A 91 -20.70 1.43 -7.71
C TYR A 91 -20.14 1.99 -6.39
N TYR A 92 -19.74 1.12 -5.46
CA TYR A 92 -19.12 1.51 -4.20
C TYR A 92 -17.61 1.57 -4.37
N ARG A 93 -17.09 2.79 -4.52
CA ARG A 93 -15.66 3.03 -4.61
C ARG A 93 -15.00 2.67 -3.26
N PRO A 94 -13.75 2.19 -3.23
CA PRO A 94 -13.09 1.83 -1.97
C PRO A 94 -13.06 2.93 -0.90
N ALA A 95 -12.91 4.19 -1.30
CA ALA A 95 -12.98 5.34 -0.39
C ALA A 95 -14.33 5.45 0.35
N ASP A 96 -15.40 4.91 -0.26
CA ASP A 96 -16.78 5.02 0.17
C ASP A 96 -17.29 3.73 0.86
N TRP A 97 -16.41 2.77 1.14
CA TRP A 97 -16.78 1.53 1.84
C TRP A 97 -17.30 1.74 3.27
N GLY A 98 -16.96 2.88 3.90
CA GLY A 98 -17.52 3.28 5.20
C GLY A 98 -17.48 2.18 6.26
N SER A 99 -18.61 1.98 6.95
CA SER A 99 -18.77 0.98 8.03
C SER A 99 -18.81 -0.47 7.56
N PHE A 100 -18.85 -0.74 6.25
CA PHE A 100 -18.76 -2.11 5.75
C PHE A 100 -17.34 -2.66 5.89
N PHE A 101 -16.32 -1.80 5.91
CA PHE A 101 -14.92 -2.21 5.96
C PHE A 101 -14.34 -2.04 7.36
N THR A 102 -14.08 -3.17 8.02
CA THR A 102 -13.39 -3.21 9.31
C THR A 102 -11.90 -3.36 9.07
N ILE A 103 -11.13 -2.31 9.39
CA ILE A 103 -9.67 -2.30 9.21
C ILE A 103 -8.99 -3.01 10.37
N THR A 104 -8.12 -3.97 10.06
CA THR A 104 -7.30 -4.68 11.06
C THR A 104 -5.89 -4.10 11.14
N VAL A 105 -5.34 -3.71 9.99
CA VAL A 105 -3.98 -3.17 9.88
C VAL A 105 -3.97 -2.01 8.89
N THR A 106 -3.33 -0.90 9.25
CA THR A 106 -3.00 0.18 8.31
C THR A 106 -1.49 0.30 8.19
N LYS A 107 -0.98 0.14 6.97
CA LYS A 107 0.39 0.51 6.63
C LYS A 107 0.38 1.89 5.99
N GLY A 108 1.09 2.85 6.58
CA GLY A 108 1.15 4.22 6.07
C GLY A 108 2.56 4.62 5.63
N TYR A 109 2.62 5.58 4.72
CA TYR A 109 3.86 6.06 4.12
C TYR A 109 3.89 7.59 4.10
N GLU A 110 5.07 8.16 4.34
CA GLU A 110 5.35 9.57 4.10
C GLU A 110 6.55 9.70 3.19
N TYR A 111 6.58 10.80 2.44
CA TYR A 111 7.56 11.07 1.39
C TYR A 111 8.13 12.48 1.55
N ASP A 112 9.35 12.68 1.06
CA ASP A 112 9.90 14.01 0.86
C ASP A 112 9.41 14.64 -0.46
N ASN A 113 9.84 15.88 -0.72
CA ASN A 113 9.47 16.63 -1.91
C ASN A 113 10.00 16.02 -3.23
N PHE A 114 10.94 15.08 -3.16
CA PHE A 114 11.43 14.32 -4.31
C PHE A 114 10.64 13.01 -4.52
N GLY A 115 9.63 12.74 -3.70
CA GLY A 115 8.82 11.53 -3.76
C GLY A 115 9.52 10.29 -3.20
N ARG A 116 10.61 10.46 -2.44
CA ARG A 116 11.31 9.36 -1.78
C ARG A 116 10.71 9.14 -0.41
N LYS A 117 10.50 7.87 -0.03
CA LYS A 117 9.85 7.52 1.23
C LYS A 117 10.73 7.86 2.43
N THR A 118 10.25 8.69 3.34
CA THR A 118 10.96 9.09 4.58
C THR A 118 10.43 8.38 5.81
N LYS A 119 9.18 7.89 5.76
CA LYS A 119 8.54 7.18 6.87
C LYS A 119 7.69 6.04 6.37
N GLU A 120 7.69 4.96 7.13
CA GLU A 120 6.75 3.84 7.01
C GLU A 120 6.30 3.47 8.41
N TYR A 121 5.01 3.27 8.62
CA TYR A 121 4.49 2.86 9.91
C TYR A 121 3.38 1.82 9.76
N ILE A 122 3.19 1.02 10.80
CA ILE A 122 2.11 0.04 10.92
C ILE A 122 1.23 0.46 12.09
N ARG A 123 -0.07 0.65 11.84
CA ARG A 123 -1.09 0.85 12.87
C ARG A 123 -1.97 -0.39 12.99
N GLY A 124 -2.28 -0.78 14.21
CA GLY A 124 -3.27 -1.82 14.50
C GLY A 124 -4.71 -1.31 14.36
N ALA A 125 -5.68 -2.19 14.59
CA ALA A 125 -7.11 -1.89 14.52
C ALA A 125 -7.55 -0.77 15.49
N ASN A 126 -6.83 -0.62 16.62
CA ASN A 126 -7.05 0.44 17.60
C ASN A 126 -6.53 1.83 17.15
N GLY A 127 -5.95 1.94 15.95
CA GLY A 127 -5.38 3.18 15.41
C GLY A 127 -4.01 3.56 15.97
N ILE A 128 -3.45 2.77 16.89
CA ILE A 128 -2.14 3.01 17.50
C ILE A 128 -1.03 2.52 16.58
N ILE A 129 0.05 3.31 16.44
CA ILE A 129 1.23 2.90 15.68
C ILE A 129 2.03 1.88 16.51
N GLU A 130 2.18 0.68 15.96
CA GLU A 130 2.87 -0.44 16.60
C GLU A 130 4.33 -0.58 16.16
N SER A 131 4.65 -0.09 14.97
CA SER A 131 6.02 -0.09 14.42
C SER A 131 6.22 1.10 13.50
N LEU A 132 7.41 1.69 13.54
CA LEU A 132 7.80 2.81 12.70
C LEU A 132 9.23 2.64 12.18
N ILE A 133 9.38 2.85 10.87
CA ILE A 133 10.65 2.95 10.16
C ILE A 133 10.80 4.38 9.64
N GLN A 134 11.98 4.96 9.84
CA GLN A 134 12.38 6.23 9.24
C GLN A 134 13.56 6.02 8.30
N ILE A 135 13.57 6.76 7.19
CA ILE A 135 14.58 6.69 6.15
C ILE A 135 15.07 8.11 5.90
N SER A 136 16.39 8.26 5.81
CA SER A 136 17.05 9.50 5.40
C SER A 136 17.96 9.21 4.22
N TYR A 137 18.17 10.22 3.39
CA TYR A 137 18.92 10.12 2.14
C TYR A 137 20.11 11.07 2.17
N ASN A 138 21.18 10.70 1.48
CA ASN A 138 22.31 11.61 1.25
C ASN A 138 21.97 12.63 0.15
N SER A 139 22.91 13.54 -0.12
CA SER A 139 22.80 14.57 -1.16
C SER A 139 22.58 14.00 -2.57
N GLN A 140 23.07 12.80 -2.85
CA GLN A 140 22.97 12.15 -4.16
C GLN A 140 21.64 11.45 -4.40
N GLY A 141 20.83 11.25 -3.37
CA GLY A 141 19.56 10.54 -3.53
C GLY A 141 19.50 9.16 -2.88
N LEU A 142 20.64 8.64 -2.41
CA LEU A 142 20.78 7.28 -1.92
C LEU A 142 20.41 7.19 -0.45
N VAL A 143 19.91 6.02 -0.01
CA VAL A 143 19.54 5.79 1.39
C VAL A 143 20.78 5.92 2.27
N PHE A 144 20.82 6.94 3.12
CA PHE A 144 21.95 7.14 4.01
C PHE A 144 21.79 6.37 5.31
N CYS A 145 20.61 6.48 5.94
CA CYS A 145 20.26 5.69 7.12
C CYS A 145 18.83 5.20 7.08
N LYS A 146 18.62 4.01 7.64
CA LYS A 146 17.30 3.43 7.96
C LYS A 146 17.24 3.12 9.45
N ALA A 147 16.27 3.69 10.14
CA ALA A 147 16.03 3.47 11.57
C ALA A 147 14.72 2.72 11.78
N VAL A 148 14.76 1.60 12.51
CA VAL A 148 13.58 1.05 13.18
C VAL A 148 13.49 1.71 14.54
N ARG A 149 12.43 2.49 14.76
CA ARG A 149 12.24 3.25 16.00
C ARG A 149 11.67 2.35 17.08
N MET A 150 12.43 2.14 18.14
CA MET A 150 12.12 1.14 19.18
C MET A 150 11.19 1.69 20.26
N ASN A 151 11.28 2.99 20.58
CA ASN A 151 10.44 3.63 21.58
C ASN A 151 9.16 4.23 20.95
N LYS A 152 7.99 3.64 21.21
CA LYS A 152 6.70 4.13 20.69
C LYS A 152 6.38 5.55 21.16
N ASN A 153 6.79 5.94 22.37
CA ASN A 153 6.55 7.29 22.89
C ASN A 153 7.32 8.37 22.11
N ALA A 154 8.35 8.00 21.34
CA ALA A 154 9.10 8.93 20.51
C ALA A 154 8.47 9.19 19.13
N TYR A 155 7.44 8.43 18.73
CA TYR A 155 6.92 8.46 17.35
C TYR A 155 6.33 9.82 16.91
N SER A 156 5.87 10.64 17.86
CA SER A 156 5.35 11.99 17.60
C SER A 156 6.43 13.08 17.54
N SER A 157 7.67 12.77 17.90
CA SER A 157 8.79 13.74 17.94
C SER A 157 10.10 13.08 17.48
N LEU A 158 10.11 12.62 16.24
CA LEU A 158 11.28 11.96 15.66
C LEU A 158 12.40 12.96 15.31
N PRO A 159 13.67 12.54 15.43
CA PRO A 159 14.78 13.31 14.87
C PRO A 159 14.63 13.53 13.37
N ALA A 160 15.16 14.65 12.87
CA ALA A 160 15.11 14.98 11.43
C ALA A 160 15.83 13.93 10.56
N SER A 161 16.95 13.39 11.05
CA SER A 161 17.71 12.34 10.37
C SER A 161 17.42 10.97 10.97
N ALA A 162 17.28 9.96 10.11
CA ALA A 162 17.20 8.56 10.54
C ALA A 162 18.54 8.06 11.11
N CYS A 163 19.66 8.78 10.92
CA CYS A 163 20.95 8.43 11.52
C CYS A 163 21.05 8.79 13.01
N THR A 164 20.11 9.57 13.54
CA THR A 164 20.12 10.05 14.92
C THR A 164 19.17 9.21 15.76
N GLN A 165 19.62 8.75 16.93
CA GLN A 165 18.80 8.07 17.92
C GLN A 165 17.63 8.97 18.36
N SER A 166 16.43 8.40 18.48
CA SER A 166 15.30 9.07 19.12
C SER A 166 15.41 8.96 20.65
N ALA A 167 14.41 9.48 21.37
CA ALA A 167 14.39 9.36 22.83
C ALA A 167 14.44 7.88 23.26
N LEU A 168 15.39 7.54 24.15
CA LEU A 168 15.57 6.17 24.62
C LEU A 168 14.32 5.69 25.40
N GLY A 169 13.87 4.48 25.09
CA GLY A 169 12.76 3.80 25.77
C GLY A 169 13.20 2.52 26.49
N SER A 170 12.24 1.82 27.09
CA SER A 170 12.45 0.51 27.72
C SER A 170 12.92 -0.57 26.74
N GLU A 171 12.60 -0.41 25.45
CA GLU A 171 12.96 -1.31 24.37
C GLU A 171 14.41 -1.15 23.91
N GLY A 172 15.14 -0.21 24.52
CA GLY A 172 16.51 0.14 24.18
C GLY A 172 16.62 1.16 23.04
N PRO A 173 17.83 1.38 22.53
CA PRO A 173 18.08 2.34 21.46
C PRO A 173 17.44 1.89 20.14
N ASP A 174 17.22 2.84 19.24
CA ASP A 174 16.76 2.58 17.89
C ASP A 174 17.76 1.70 17.13
N ARG A 175 17.20 0.81 16.30
CA ARG A 175 18.01 -0.06 15.43
C ARG A 175 18.28 0.70 14.13
N ILE A 176 19.42 1.38 14.09
CA ILE A 176 19.83 2.24 12.98
C ILE A 176 20.89 1.54 12.14
N THR A 177 20.66 1.50 10.83
CA THR A 177 21.62 1.03 9.82
C THR A 177 22.04 2.19 8.92
N ARG A 178 23.33 2.39 8.71
CA ARG A 178 23.91 3.39 7.79
C ARG A 178 24.61 2.69 6.62
N TYR A 179 24.47 3.28 5.44
CA TYR A 179 25.09 2.79 4.22
C TYR A 179 26.12 3.80 3.70
N THR A 180 27.21 3.27 3.16
CA THR A 180 28.17 4.06 2.35
C THR A 180 28.25 3.46 0.96
N TYR A 181 28.64 4.30 0.00
CA TYR A 181 28.55 4.01 -1.42
C TYR A 181 29.86 4.36 -2.12
N ASP A 182 30.14 3.68 -3.23
CA ASP A 182 31.18 4.06 -4.17
C ASP A 182 30.69 5.16 -5.15
N THR A 183 31.52 5.49 -6.14
CA THR A 183 31.20 6.47 -7.19
C THR A 183 30.20 5.94 -8.23
N LEU A 184 29.83 4.66 -8.16
CA LEU A 184 28.86 4.00 -9.04
C LEU A 184 27.55 3.71 -8.28
N ASP A 185 27.33 4.35 -7.13
CA ASP A 185 26.18 4.20 -6.25
C ASP A 185 25.95 2.78 -5.70
N GLN A 186 27.01 1.96 -5.65
CA GLN A 186 26.97 0.61 -5.06
C GLN A 186 27.32 0.66 -3.57
N ILE A 187 26.62 -0.12 -2.75
CA ILE A 187 26.89 -0.18 -1.31
C ILE A 187 28.26 -0.80 -1.06
N THR A 188 29.17 -0.03 -0.47
CA THR A 188 30.51 -0.48 -0.06
C THR A 188 30.58 -0.85 1.41
N GLN A 189 29.70 -0.30 2.26
CA GLN A 189 29.63 -0.65 3.67
C GLN A 189 28.21 -0.55 4.21
N GLU A 190 27.85 -1.52 5.04
CA GLU A 190 26.66 -1.50 5.88
C GLU A 190 27.09 -1.50 7.36
N GLU A 191 26.75 -0.43 8.07
CA GLU A 191 27.02 -0.28 9.50
C GLU A 191 25.72 -0.36 10.29
N ARG A 192 25.67 -1.18 11.34
CA ARG A 192 24.49 -1.36 12.19
C ARG A 192 24.78 -0.89 13.61
N GLY A 193 23.74 -0.44 14.31
CA GLY A 193 23.82 -0.01 15.71
C GLY A 193 24.30 1.43 15.88
N ILE A 194 24.16 2.27 14.84
CA ILE A 194 24.64 3.67 14.85
C ILE A 194 24.11 4.43 16.07
N GLY A 195 25.03 5.16 16.73
CA GLY A 195 24.72 5.91 17.95
C GLY A 195 24.71 5.07 19.22
N THR A 196 25.21 3.83 19.18
CA THR A 196 25.34 2.94 20.34
C THR A 196 26.76 2.38 20.44
N THR A 197 27.11 1.81 21.59
CA THR A 197 28.38 1.09 21.81
C THR A 197 28.49 -0.21 21.01
N LEU A 198 27.38 -0.71 20.44
CA LEU A 198 27.32 -1.92 19.63
C LEU A 198 27.48 -1.63 18.12
N THR A 199 27.92 -0.43 17.75
CA THR A 199 28.11 -0.07 16.33
C THR A 199 29.12 -1.02 15.69
N GLN A 200 28.75 -1.63 14.56
CA GLN A 200 29.59 -2.58 13.85
C GLN A 200 29.42 -2.51 12.34
N VAL A 201 30.51 -2.80 11.61
CA VAL A 201 30.49 -3.04 10.17
C VAL A 201 29.97 -4.46 9.94
N TYR A 202 28.78 -4.57 9.37
CA TYR A 202 28.14 -5.86 9.11
C TYR A 202 28.54 -6.44 7.75
N GLY A 203 28.72 -5.57 6.75
CA GLY A 203 29.17 -5.95 5.42
C GLY A 203 30.07 -4.88 4.83
N LYS A 204 31.12 -5.30 4.13
CA LYS A 204 32.00 -4.42 3.37
C LYS A 204 32.28 -5.04 2.00
N HIS A 205 31.98 -4.31 0.94
CA HIS A 205 32.35 -4.67 -0.42
C HIS A 205 33.51 -3.79 -0.88
N LEU A 206 34.62 -4.43 -1.22
CA LEU A 206 35.77 -3.75 -1.79
C LEU A 206 35.54 -3.67 -3.31
N THR A 207 35.38 -2.46 -3.82
CA THR A 207 35.42 -2.22 -5.27
C THR A 207 36.84 -2.47 -5.73
N ASN A 208 37.02 -3.39 -6.68
CA ASN A 208 38.32 -3.80 -7.18
C ASN A 208 38.91 -2.68 -8.09
N SER A 209 39.41 -1.59 -7.50
CA SER A 209 40.09 -0.50 -8.23
C SER A 209 41.56 -0.35 -7.86
N THR A 210 42.09 -1.19 -6.98
CA THR A 210 43.54 -1.41 -6.82
C THR A 210 43.79 -2.89 -6.64
N LEU A 211 44.06 -3.60 -7.74
CA LEU A 211 44.81 -4.86 -7.65
C LEU A 211 46.10 -4.55 -6.89
N PRO A 212 46.42 -5.24 -5.78
CA PRO A 212 47.73 -5.09 -5.18
C PRO A 212 48.75 -5.53 -6.24
N THR A 213 49.64 -4.62 -6.64
CA THR A 213 50.82 -4.98 -7.43
C THR A 213 51.65 -5.92 -6.57
N ILE A 214 51.58 -7.22 -6.86
CA ILE A 214 52.47 -8.22 -6.27
C ILE A 214 53.87 -7.87 -6.77
N PRO A 215 54.85 -7.54 -5.91
CA PRO A 215 56.22 -7.41 -6.37
C PRO A 215 56.70 -8.80 -6.80
N PHE A 216 57.00 -8.97 -8.09
CA PHE A 216 57.79 -10.09 -8.57
C PHE A 216 59.19 -9.95 -7.97
N PHE A 217 59.52 -10.81 -7.00
CA PHE A 217 60.90 -11.03 -6.60
C PHE A 217 61.52 -12.01 -7.62
N ASN A 218 62.52 -11.53 -8.35
CA ASN A 218 63.52 -12.38 -9.03
C ASN A 218 64.56 -12.87 -8.02
#